data_AF-A0A1V4Z134-F1
#
_entry.id   AF-A0A1V4Z134-F1
#
_cell.length_a   1.000
_cell.length_b   1.000
_cell.length_c   1.000
_cell.angle_alpha   90.00
_cell.angle_beta   90.00
_cell.angle_gamma   90.00
#
_symmetry.space_group_name_H-M   'P 1'
#
loop_
_entity.id
_entity.type
_entity.pdbx_description
1 polymer ?
#
loop_
_entity_poly.entity_id
_entity_poly.type
_entity_poly.pdbx_seq_one_letter_code
_entity_poly.pdbx_strand_id
1 'polypeptide(L)'
;MLLVVDCSDNIEEMQRKLETSRGVLFPEVDPHSLVLILSKKDLASDISAKVRMARETVPVREVVVLSSTTGEGVNELRRIITSAFEYPVEMSFRLPHVDGVNPFLSWLHAHTEVVKVNYGEDVEVHLFSQEKDHSRIVNHIVALGGRAIQYEQ
;
A
#
# COMPACT_ATOMS: atom_id res chain seq x y z
N MET A 1 -3.34 4.52 0.32
CA MET A 1 -4.16 5.11 -0.77
C MET A 1 -3.69 6.54 -1.04
N LEU A 2 -3.71 6.98 -2.30
CA LEU A 2 -3.37 8.36 -2.68
C LEU A 2 -4.63 9.08 -3.18
N LEU A 3 -4.93 10.27 -2.65
CA LEU A 3 -5.96 11.18 -3.18
C LEU A 3 -5.27 12.36 -3.83
N VAL A 4 -5.55 12.64 -5.11
CA VAL A 4 -4.93 13.75 -5.83
C VAL A 4 -5.95 14.84 -6.07
N VAL A 5 -5.58 16.07 -5.72
CA VAL A 5 -6.39 17.27 -5.90
C VAL A 5 -5.59 18.32 -6.66
N ASP A 6 -6.26 19.02 -7.56
CA ASP A 6 -5.69 20.13 -8.29
C ASP A 6 -5.61 21.36 -7.38
N CYS A 7 -4.40 21.81 -7.04
CA CYS A 7 -4.21 22.98 -6.19
C CYS A 7 -4.19 24.29 -6.97
N SER A 8 -4.29 24.27 -8.30
CA SER A 8 -4.48 25.49 -9.10
C SER A 8 -5.90 26.05 -8.99
N ASP A 9 -6.86 25.22 -8.57
CA ASP A 9 -8.21 25.66 -8.22
C ASP A 9 -8.18 26.73 -7.12
N ASN A 10 -9.18 27.62 -7.09
CA ASN A 10 -9.37 28.48 -5.93
C ASN A 10 -9.74 27.66 -4.68
N ILE A 11 -9.65 28.27 -3.50
CA ILE A 11 -9.80 27.53 -2.23
C ILE A 11 -11.21 26.93 -2.08
N GLU A 12 -12.25 27.61 -2.55
CA GLU A 12 -13.64 27.16 -2.47
C GLU A 12 -13.90 25.92 -3.33
N GLU A 13 -13.42 25.94 -4.58
CA GLU A 13 -13.56 24.82 -5.51
C GLU A 13 -12.76 23.60 -5.04
N MET A 14 -11.55 23.84 -4.52
CA MET A 14 -10.73 22.79 -3.93
C MET A 14 -11.41 22.16 -2.70
N GLN A 15 -12.01 22.98 -1.82
CA GLN A 15 -12.75 22.52 -0.65
C GLN A 15 -13.96 21.68 -1.07
N ARG A 16 -14.75 22.15 -2.04
CA ARG A 16 -15.92 21.43 -2.57
C ARG A 16 -15.55 20.03 -3.07
N LYS A 17 -14.44 19.91 -3.81
CA LYS A 17 -13.94 18.61 -4.31
C LYS A 17 -13.50 17.69 -3.18
N LEU A 18 -12.85 18.24 -2.16
CA LEU A 18 -12.42 17.50 -0.98
C LEU A 18 -13.60 17.02 -0.12
N GLU A 19 -14.61 17.85 0.10
CA GLU A 19 -15.84 17.48 0.82
C GLU A 19 -16.60 16.36 0.11
N THR A 20 -16.71 16.46 -1.22
CA THR A 20 -17.32 15.41 -2.05
C THR A 20 -16.54 14.10 -1.91
N SER A 21 -15.21 14.15 -2.04
CA SER A 21 -14.35 12.97 -1.91
C SER A 21 -14.46 12.36 -0.52
N ARG A 22 -14.49 13.18 0.53
CA ARG A 22 -14.69 12.72 1.92
C ARG A 22 -15.98 11.94 2.10
N GLY A 23 -17.08 12.43 1.53
CA GLY A 23 -18.38 11.76 1.63
C GLY A 23 -18.44 10.40 0.91
N VAL A 24 -17.53 10.17 -0.05
CA VAL A 24 -17.41 8.90 -0.78
C VAL A 24 -16.45 7.93 -0.09
N LEU A 25 -15.39 8.44 0.53
CA LEU A 25 -14.32 7.61 1.09
C LEU A 25 -14.58 7.13 2.51
N PHE A 26 -15.32 7.89 3.32
CA PHE A 26 -15.50 7.59 4.74
C PHE A 26 -16.93 7.11 5.03
N PRO A 27 -17.08 6.09 5.92
CA PRO A 27 -16.08 5.54 6.85
C PRO A 27 -15.22 4.37 6.33
N GLU A 28 -15.37 3.94 5.08
CA GLU A 28 -14.76 2.72 4.54
C GLU A 28 -13.22 2.76 4.48
N VAL A 29 -12.66 3.95 4.34
CA VAL A 29 -11.21 4.18 4.28
C VAL A 29 -10.66 4.53 5.66
N ASP A 30 -9.57 3.89 6.05
CA ASP A 30 -8.79 4.30 7.23
C ASP A 30 -8.06 5.64 6.94
N PRO A 31 -8.32 6.72 7.73
CA PRO A 31 -7.60 7.99 7.60
C PRO A 31 -6.08 7.87 7.66
N HIS A 32 -5.55 6.92 8.44
CA HIS A 32 -4.10 6.71 8.57
C HIS A 32 -3.47 6.05 7.34
N SER A 33 -4.28 5.54 6.42
CA SER A 33 -3.83 4.96 5.14
C SER A 33 -3.85 5.96 3.98
N LEU A 34 -4.42 7.15 4.17
CA LEU A 34 -4.67 8.14 3.13
C LEU A 34 -3.60 9.23 3.09
N VAL A 35 -2.92 9.37 1.96
CA VAL A 35 -2.03 10.49 1.64
C VAL A 35 -2.71 11.40 0.62
N LEU A 36 -2.86 12.67 0.95
CA LEU A 36 -3.42 13.68 0.05
C LEU A 36 -2.32 14.40 -0.71
N ILE A 37 -2.50 14.52 -2.02
CA ILE A 37 -1.56 15.12 -2.95
C ILE A 37 -2.19 16.37 -3.55
N LEU A 38 -1.60 17.53 -3.28
CA LEU A 38 -1.92 18.80 -3.91
C LEU A 38 -1.03 18.98 -5.13
N SER A 39 -1.59 18.69 -6.30
CA SER A 39 -0.90 18.71 -7.60
C SER A 39 -1.00 20.07 -8.29
N LYS A 40 -0.14 20.34 -9.28
CA LYS A 40 -0.06 21.60 -10.03
C LYS A 40 0.38 22.80 -9.19
N LYS A 41 1.29 22.58 -8.23
CA LYS A 41 1.87 23.65 -7.39
C LYS A 41 2.39 24.84 -8.19
N ASP A 42 2.93 24.60 -9.38
CA ASP A 42 3.46 25.61 -10.30
C ASP A 42 2.43 26.64 -10.77
N LEU A 43 1.13 26.32 -10.69
CA LEU A 43 0.04 27.18 -11.12
C LEU A 43 -0.78 27.76 -9.95
N ALA A 44 -0.36 27.50 -8.71
CA ALA A 44 -1.18 27.71 -7.53
C ALA A 44 -0.63 28.81 -6.63
N SER A 45 -1.51 29.71 -6.18
CA SER A 45 -1.25 30.64 -5.08
C SER A 45 -1.71 30.06 -3.73
N ASP A 46 -1.27 30.70 -2.65
CA ASP A 46 -1.78 30.48 -1.29
C ASP A 46 -1.68 29.02 -0.79
N ILE A 47 -0.64 28.31 -1.21
CA ILE A 47 -0.41 26.89 -0.89
C ILE A 47 -0.58 26.61 0.60
N SER A 48 -0.04 27.44 1.48
CA SER A 48 -0.15 27.25 2.93
C SER A 48 -1.59 27.29 3.43
N ALA A 49 -2.44 28.15 2.85
CA ALA A 49 -3.87 28.20 3.19
C ALA A 49 -4.61 26.97 2.65
N LYS A 50 -4.30 26.56 1.41
CA LYS A 50 -4.86 25.35 0.80
C LYS A 50 -4.49 24.07 1.56
N VAL A 51 -3.26 23.96 2.04
CA VAL A 51 -2.83 22.83 2.90
C VAL A 51 -3.59 22.80 4.22
N ARG A 52 -3.79 23.96 4.87
CA ARG A 52 -4.58 24.03 6.10
C ARG A 52 -6.04 23.61 5.88
N MET A 53 -6.70 24.23 4.91
CA MET A 53 -8.08 23.89 4.53
C MET A 53 -8.22 22.40 4.20
N ALA A 54 -7.26 21.84 3.46
CA ALA A 54 -7.29 20.45 3.07
C ALA A 54 -7.23 19.50 4.28
N ARG A 55 -6.37 19.80 5.26
CA ARG A 55 -6.25 19.03 6.52
C ARG A 55 -7.49 19.15 7.40
N GLU A 56 -8.16 20.30 7.36
CA GLU A 56 -9.40 20.54 8.10
C GLU A 56 -10.60 19.83 7.44
N THR A 57 -10.56 19.68 6.12
CA THR A 57 -11.67 19.10 5.35
C THR A 57 -11.63 17.58 5.37
N VAL A 58 -10.47 16.96 5.11
CA VAL A 58 -10.35 15.50 4.97
C VAL A 58 -9.35 14.96 5.99
N PRO A 59 -9.71 13.95 6.80
CA PRO A 59 -8.76 13.32 7.70
C PRO A 59 -7.77 12.49 6.88
N VAL A 60 -6.49 12.80 7.01
CA VAL A 60 -5.40 12.22 6.21
C VAL A 60 -4.17 11.99 7.07
N ARG A 61 -3.38 10.98 6.76
CA ARG A 61 -2.06 10.76 7.36
C ARG A 61 -1.14 11.94 7.07
N GLU A 62 -1.12 12.36 5.81
CA GLU A 62 -0.12 13.29 5.30
C GLU A 62 -0.63 14.07 4.09
N VAL A 63 -0.10 15.28 3.90
CA VAL A 63 -0.38 16.13 2.74
C VAL A 63 0.94 16.44 2.04
N VAL A 64 1.01 16.13 0.76
CA VAL A 64 2.16 16.38 -0.11
C VAL A 64 1.77 17.41 -1.14
N VAL A 65 2.58 18.44 -1.33
CA VAL A 65 2.37 19.43 -2.40
C VAL A 65 3.42 19.22 -3.47
N LEU A 66 2.99 19.08 -4.73
CA LEU A 66 3.89 18.80 -5.83
C LEU A 66 3.45 19.47 -7.14
N SER A 67 4.39 19.53 -8.07
CA SER A 67 4.12 19.81 -9.48
C SER A 67 4.71 18.69 -10.32
N SER A 68 3.85 18.05 -11.12
CA SER A 68 4.30 17.05 -12.09
C SER A 68 5.10 17.69 -13.25
N THR A 69 4.88 18.98 -13.51
CA THR A 69 5.57 19.72 -14.58
C THR A 69 6.99 20.08 -14.18
N THR A 70 7.19 20.58 -12.96
CA THR A 70 8.53 21.00 -12.48
C THR A 70 9.28 19.88 -11.76
N GLY A 71 8.59 18.81 -11.35
CA GLY A 71 9.12 17.74 -10.52
C GLY A 71 9.26 18.10 -9.03
N GLU A 72 8.88 19.32 -8.64
CA GLU A 72 8.90 19.74 -7.24
C GLU A 72 7.96 18.86 -6.41
N GLY A 73 8.39 18.43 -5.22
CA GLY A 73 7.61 17.59 -4.31
C GLY A 73 7.56 16.09 -4.68
N VAL A 74 8.01 15.69 -5.86
CA VAL A 74 8.01 14.28 -6.30
C VAL A 74 8.95 13.41 -5.44
N ASN A 75 10.12 13.92 -5.05
CA ASN A 75 11.03 13.17 -4.18
C ASN A 75 10.44 12.94 -2.78
N GLU A 76 9.64 13.88 -2.27
CA GLU A 76 8.97 13.70 -0.98
C GLU A 76 7.84 12.69 -1.10
N LEU A 77 7.03 12.76 -2.17
CA LEU A 77 6.06 11.72 -2.46
C LEU A 77 6.71 10.34 -2.56
N ARG A 78 7.85 10.22 -3.24
CA ARG A 78 8.60 8.97 -3.35
C ARG A 78 9.00 8.46 -1.97
N ARG A 79 9.57 9.31 -1.11
CA ARG A 79 9.94 8.94 0.27
C ARG A 79 8.75 8.41 1.06
N ILE A 80 7.61 9.09 0.98
CA ILE A 80 6.37 8.73 1.69
C ILE A 80 5.79 7.40 1.20
N ILE A 81 5.84 7.16 -0.12
CA ILE A 81 5.45 5.88 -0.71
C ILE A 81 6.43 4.80 -0.25
N THR A 82 7.74 5.01 -0.40
CA THR A 82 8.75 4.02 0.01
C THR A 82 8.71 3.73 1.52
N SER A 83 8.38 4.70 2.37
CA SER A 83 8.22 4.45 3.81
C SER A 83 6.91 3.76 4.16
N ALA A 84 5.88 3.88 3.31
CA ALA A 84 4.62 3.16 3.46
C ALA A 84 4.68 1.74 2.88
N PHE A 85 5.57 1.52 1.91
CA PHE A 85 5.89 0.22 1.37
C PHE A 85 6.99 -0.42 2.24
N GLU A 86 6.60 -1.23 3.22
CA GLU A 86 7.49 -2.29 3.68
C GLU A 86 7.78 -3.16 2.45
N TYR A 87 9.03 -3.20 2.00
CA TYR A 87 9.39 -4.01 0.83
C TYR A 87 8.88 -5.42 1.07
N PRO A 88 8.01 -5.95 0.18
CA PRO A 88 7.46 -7.26 0.40
C PRO A 88 8.60 -8.29 0.34
N VAL A 89 8.62 -9.17 1.32
CA VAL A 89 9.51 -10.32 1.33
C VAL A 89 8.97 -11.32 0.32
N GLU A 90 9.75 -11.58 -0.72
CA GLU A 90 9.45 -12.62 -1.69
C GLU A 90 9.78 -13.99 -1.07
N MET A 91 8.81 -14.90 -1.11
CA MET A 91 8.94 -16.24 -0.56
C MET A 91 8.53 -17.28 -1.59
N SER A 92 9.38 -18.28 -1.78
CA SER A 92 9.06 -19.48 -2.57
C SER A 92 9.38 -20.74 -1.77
N PHE A 93 8.42 -21.65 -1.67
CA PHE A 93 8.57 -22.86 -0.87
C PHE A 93 7.70 -24.01 -1.40
N ARG A 94 8.03 -25.23 -0.98
CA ARG A 94 7.26 -26.45 -1.21
C ARG A 94 6.67 -26.95 0.09
N LEU A 95 5.43 -27.43 0.03
CA LEU A 95 4.74 -28.10 1.13
C LEU A 95 4.39 -29.54 0.73
N PRO A 96 4.65 -30.55 1.56
CA PRO A 96 4.19 -31.91 1.31
C PRO A 96 2.67 -32.00 1.45
N HIS A 97 2.04 -33.03 0.89
CA HIS A 97 0.59 -33.28 1.03
C HIS A 97 0.23 -33.82 2.42
N VAL A 98 0.24 -32.96 3.43
CA VAL A 98 -0.10 -33.29 4.82
C VAL A 98 -1.30 -32.50 5.34
N ASP A 99 -1.93 -33.02 6.40
CA ASP A 99 -2.98 -32.31 7.11
C ASP A 99 -2.45 -30.97 7.65
N GLY A 100 -3.20 -29.89 7.41
CA GLY A 100 -2.82 -28.53 7.78
C GLY A 100 -2.37 -27.62 6.63
N VAL A 101 -2.01 -28.18 5.47
CA VAL A 101 -1.64 -27.39 4.28
C VAL A 101 -2.81 -26.54 3.76
N ASN A 102 -4.00 -27.11 3.58
CA ASN A 102 -5.15 -26.37 3.05
C ASN A 102 -5.58 -25.19 3.95
N PRO A 103 -5.68 -25.35 5.29
CA PRO A 103 -5.87 -24.22 6.20
C PRO A 103 -4.78 -23.16 6.09
N PHE A 104 -3.52 -23.57 5.95
CA PHE A 104 -2.40 -22.64 5.82
C PHE A 104 -2.44 -21.85 4.50
N LEU A 105 -2.72 -22.51 3.36
CA LEU A 105 -2.91 -21.84 2.07
C LEU A 105 -4.05 -20.82 2.11
N SER A 106 -5.17 -21.18 2.75
CA SER A 106 -6.29 -20.26 2.97
C SER A 106 -5.86 -19.03 3.78
N TRP A 107 -5.05 -19.24 4.82
CA TRP A 107 -4.49 -18.13 5.61
C TRP A 107 -3.56 -17.25 4.77
N LEU A 108 -2.68 -17.84 3.96
CA LEU A 108 -1.78 -17.10 3.07
C LEU A 108 -2.56 -16.24 2.07
N HIS A 109 -3.61 -16.75 1.45
CA HIS A 109 -4.46 -15.97 0.54
C HIS A 109 -5.14 -14.77 1.23
N ALA A 110 -5.39 -14.86 2.54
CA ALA A 110 -6.02 -13.78 3.31
C ALA A 110 -5.03 -12.74 3.85
N HIS A 111 -3.75 -13.09 4.02
CA HIS A 111 -2.76 -12.26 4.73
C HIS A 111 -1.53 -11.90 3.89
N THR A 112 -1.39 -12.47 2.70
CA THR A 112 -0.23 -12.27 1.81
C THR A 112 -0.70 -12.12 0.36
N GLU A 113 0.19 -11.65 -0.51
CA GLU A 113 -0.05 -11.62 -1.94
C GLU A 113 0.49 -12.91 -2.56
N VAL A 114 -0.39 -13.90 -2.74
CA VAL A 114 -0.03 -15.18 -3.35
C VAL A 114 0.04 -15.01 -4.87
N VAL A 115 1.23 -15.16 -5.43
CA VAL A 115 1.51 -15.01 -6.87
C VAL A 115 1.13 -16.28 -7.63
N LYS A 116 1.50 -17.45 -7.09
CA LYS A 116 1.29 -18.74 -7.74
C LYS A 116 1.20 -19.86 -6.73
N VAL A 117 0.30 -20.81 -7.00
CA VAL A 117 0.26 -22.11 -6.33
C VAL A 117 0.22 -23.19 -7.39
N ASN A 118 1.12 -24.18 -7.30
CA ASN A 118 1.17 -25.33 -8.19
C ASN A 118 1.02 -26.61 -7.38
N TYR A 119 0.06 -27.45 -7.79
CA TYR A 119 -0.23 -28.72 -7.12
C TYR A 119 0.43 -29.84 -7.93
N GLY A 120 1.56 -30.35 -7.45
CA GLY A 120 2.33 -31.45 -8.04
C GLY A 120 2.52 -32.61 -7.06
N GLU A 121 3.74 -33.17 -6.99
CA GLU A 121 4.11 -34.10 -5.91
C GLU A 121 4.14 -33.40 -4.55
N ASP A 122 4.69 -32.19 -4.52
CA ASP A 122 4.57 -31.21 -3.44
C ASP A 122 3.73 -30.02 -3.94
N VAL A 123 3.14 -29.27 -3.02
CA VAL A 123 2.49 -27.98 -3.32
C VAL A 123 3.55 -26.89 -3.34
N GLU A 124 3.81 -26.31 -4.49
CA GLU A 124 4.74 -25.19 -4.64
C GLU A 124 3.98 -23.87 -4.51
N VAL A 125 4.47 -22.97 -3.68
CA VAL A 125 3.86 -21.66 -3.43
C VAL A 125 4.89 -20.56 -3.66
N HIS A 126 4.48 -19.52 -4.38
CA HIS A 126 5.22 -18.28 -4.55
C HIS A 126 4.33 -17.12 -4.11
N LEU A 127 4.84 -16.28 -3.20
CA LEU A 127 4.10 -15.17 -2.61
C LEU A 127 5.00 -14.02 -2.22
N PHE A 128 4.36 -12.89 -1.94
CA PHE A 128 4.92 -11.71 -1.30
C PHE A 128 4.26 -11.50 0.08
N SER A 129 5.05 -11.33 1.12
CA SER A 129 4.56 -11.05 2.48
C SER A 129 5.15 -9.77 3.05
N GLN A 130 4.53 -9.20 4.08
CA GLN A 130 5.16 -8.14 4.88
C GLN A 130 6.29 -8.74 5.73
N GLU A 131 7.32 -7.95 6.02
CA GLU A 131 8.48 -8.37 6.85
C GLU A 131 8.02 -8.91 8.21
N LYS A 132 7.01 -8.28 8.82
CA LYS A 132 6.46 -8.69 10.12
C LYS A 132 5.87 -10.11 10.14
N ASP A 133 5.38 -10.59 8.99
CA ASP A 133 4.72 -11.89 8.86
C ASP A 133 5.71 -13.00 8.44
N HIS A 134 6.89 -12.63 7.95
CA HIS A 134 7.91 -13.55 7.43
C HIS A 134 8.24 -14.68 8.42
N SER A 135 8.62 -14.34 9.66
CA SER A 135 8.99 -15.33 10.68
C SER A 135 7.85 -16.29 11.01
N ARG A 136 6.61 -15.80 11.00
CA ARG A 136 5.41 -16.64 11.25
C ARG A 136 5.20 -17.62 10.10
N ILE A 137 5.35 -17.16 8.86
CA ILE A 137 5.20 -17.98 7.66
C ILE A 137 6.28 -19.08 7.64
N VAL A 138 7.55 -18.71 7.87
CA VAL A 138 8.67 -19.67 7.94
C VAL A 138 8.43 -20.76 8.99
N ASN A 139 8.02 -20.37 10.20
CA ASN A 139 7.73 -21.34 11.27
C ASN A 139 6.62 -22.33 10.87
N HIS A 140 5.58 -21.86 10.18
CA HIS A 140 4.49 -22.70 9.73
C HIS A 140 4.92 -23.66 8.60
N ILE A 141 5.74 -23.18 7.66
CA ILE A 141 6.34 -24.02 6.61
C ILE A 141 7.15 -25.14 7.25
N VAL A 142 8.03 -24.82 8.21
CA VAL A 142 8.86 -25.82 8.90
C VAL A 142 8.00 -26.82 9.67
N ALA A 143 6.95 -26.36 10.36
CA ALA A 143 6.03 -27.24 11.10
C ALA A 143 5.29 -28.22 10.19
N LEU A 144 4.99 -27.83 8.95
CA LEU A 144 4.37 -28.68 7.93
C LEU A 144 5.40 -29.54 7.17
N GLY A 145 6.69 -29.49 7.52
CA GLY A 145 7.75 -30.22 6.81
C GLY A 145 8.08 -29.64 5.43
N GLY A 146 7.69 -28.39 5.18
CA GLY A 146 7.98 -27.68 3.94
C GLY A 146 9.43 -27.23 3.83
N ARG A 147 9.83 -26.87 2.60
CA ARG A 147 11.21 -26.49 2.27
C ARG A 147 11.23 -25.25 1.39
N ALA A 148 12.16 -24.34 1.62
CA ALA A 148 12.36 -23.18 0.75
C ALA A 148 12.85 -23.63 -0.64
N ILE A 149 12.40 -22.94 -1.68
CA ILE A 149 12.92 -23.09 -3.04
C ILE A 149 14.01 -22.05 -3.21
N GLN A 150 15.26 -22.47 -3.37
CA GLN A 150 16.30 -21.61 -3.90
C GLN A 150 16.22 -21.69 -5.42
N TYR A 151 15.86 -20.58 -6.07
CA TYR A 151 16.16 -20.43 -7.49
C TYR A 151 17.67 -20.14 -7.60
N GLU A 152 18.45 -21.08 -8.13
CA GLU A 152 19.77 -20.76 -8.66
C GLU A 152 19.55 -19.72 -9.77
N GLN A 153 20.16 -18.55 -9.61
CA GLN A 153 20.20 -17.50 -10.63
C GLN A 153 21.12 -17.91 -11.79
#